data_AF-A0A2D5B6W8-F1
#
_entry.id   AF-A0A2D5B6W8-F1
#
_cell.length_a   1.000
_cell.length_b   1.000
_cell.length_c   1.000
_cell.angle_alpha   90.00
_cell.angle_beta   90.00
_cell.angle_gamma   90.00
#
_symmetry.space_group_name_H-M   'P 1'
#
loop_
_entity.id
_entity.type
_entity.pdbx_description
1 polymer ?
#
loop_
_entity_poly.entity_id
_entity_poly.type
_entity_poly.pdbx_seq_one_letter_code
_entity_poly.pdbx_strand_id
1 'polypeptide(L)'
;MLAGTSSALAGFVNPDVPDWRGDANTLYGGWESFTNANNAPNFAEEGNMGFLGSIYNFSGSAIIASSGNIYDPGGVLNMHHYVQGVDGDITDTVINIATAGTTPDFAGAVFQWNGANGESGFLSTANYDVNFENVIPGFGATYNVSWTFDLSDIAAQVTDIGFIIQGTAPHMSYDAGMIDIRYAAVPAPGVLALLGLAGIAGRRRRRK
;
A
#
# COMPACT_ATOMS: atom_id res chain seq x y z
N MET A 1 -30.92 22.28 -10.63
CA MET A 1 -29.91 21.57 -11.45
C MET A 1 -29.14 20.69 -10.49
N LEU A 2 -29.56 19.42 -10.36
CA LEU A 2 -28.86 18.47 -9.49
C LEU A 2 -27.56 18.08 -10.16
N ALA A 3 -26.44 18.40 -9.51
CA ALA A 3 -25.14 17.86 -9.87
C ALA A 3 -25.20 16.35 -9.61
N GLY A 4 -25.24 15.57 -10.68
CA GLY A 4 -24.99 14.13 -10.58
C GLY A 4 -23.55 13.97 -10.14
N THR A 5 -23.35 13.45 -8.93
CA THR A 5 -22.09 12.85 -8.52
C THR A 5 -21.80 11.75 -9.54
N SER A 6 -20.78 11.96 -10.39
CA SER A 6 -20.19 10.90 -11.18
C SER A 6 -19.55 9.93 -10.19
N SER A 7 -20.30 8.93 -9.76
CA SER A 7 -19.74 7.75 -9.11
C SER A 7 -18.68 7.18 -10.03
N ALA A 8 -17.44 7.07 -9.55
CA ALA A 8 -16.39 6.30 -10.20
C ALA A 8 -16.94 4.93 -10.64
N LEU A 9 -16.52 4.48 -11.83
CA LEU A 9 -16.82 3.12 -12.28
C LEU A 9 -15.92 2.15 -11.51
N ALA A 10 -16.41 1.73 -10.34
CA ALA A 10 -16.01 0.54 -9.55
C ALA A 10 -14.86 0.68 -8.54
N GLY A 11 -15.17 1.32 -7.40
CA GLY A 11 -14.47 1.07 -6.13
C GLY A 11 -14.45 -0.42 -5.75
N PHE A 12 -13.76 -0.77 -4.66
CA PHE A 12 -13.46 -2.17 -4.37
C PHE A 12 -14.69 -3.09 -4.28
N VAL A 13 -14.66 -4.20 -5.02
CA VAL A 13 -15.59 -5.32 -4.84
C VAL A 13 -14.89 -6.37 -3.98
N ASN A 14 -15.42 -6.60 -2.77
CA ASN A 14 -14.87 -7.52 -1.78
C ASN A 14 -13.37 -7.30 -1.47
N PRO A 15 -12.97 -6.09 -1.03
CA PRO A 15 -11.58 -5.86 -0.63
C PRO A 15 -11.20 -6.77 0.53
N ASP A 16 -9.96 -7.23 0.54
CA ASP A 16 -9.37 -7.88 1.70
C ASP A 16 -9.06 -6.82 2.75
N VAL A 17 -9.89 -6.78 3.80
CA VAL A 17 -9.76 -5.86 4.91
C VAL A 17 -9.33 -6.65 6.13
N PRO A 18 -8.11 -6.44 6.64
CA PRO A 18 -7.66 -7.16 7.81
C PRO A 18 -8.49 -6.79 9.04
N ASP A 19 -8.69 -7.76 9.94
CA ASP A 19 -9.45 -7.59 11.19
C ASP A 19 -8.84 -6.56 12.15
N TRP A 20 -7.52 -6.38 12.08
CA TRP A 20 -6.76 -5.42 12.87
C TRP A 20 -6.84 -3.98 12.36
N ARG A 21 -7.45 -3.70 11.18
CA ARG A 21 -7.56 -2.32 10.69
C ARG A 21 -8.27 -1.44 11.73
N GLY A 22 -7.63 -0.33 12.11
CA GLY A 22 -8.18 0.64 13.05
C GLY A 22 -7.82 0.37 14.50
N ASP A 23 -7.14 -0.75 14.79
CA ASP A 23 -6.52 -0.99 16.09
C ASP A 23 -5.30 -0.07 16.31
N ALA A 24 -4.77 -0.09 17.53
CA ALA A 24 -3.53 0.59 17.85
C ALA A 24 -2.37 0.07 16.98
N ASN A 25 -1.47 0.98 16.60
CA ASN A 25 -0.32 0.70 15.73
C ASN A 25 -0.71 0.13 14.36
N THR A 26 -1.75 0.73 13.75
CA THR A 26 -2.15 0.42 12.38
C THR A 26 -2.25 1.70 11.53
N LEU A 27 -1.92 1.56 10.25
CA LEU A 27 -2.12 2.59 9.23
C LEU A 27 -2.96 2.00 8.10
N TYR A 28 -3.87 2.81 7.55
CA TYR A 28 -4.54 2.47 6.30
C TYR A 28 -4.64 3.70 5.41
N GLY A 29 -4.50 3.48 4.10
CA GLY A 29 -4.61 4.46 3.05
C GLY A 29 -5.51 3.96 1.94
N GLY A 30 -6.42 4.82 1.47
CA GLY A 30 -7.30 4.55 0.32
C GLY A 30 -7.12 5.60 -0.79
N TRP A 31 -7.19 5.14 -2.03
CA TRP A 31 -7.16 5.94 -3.25
C TRP A 31 -8.34 5.53 -4.13
N GLU A 32 -9.33 6.40 -4.28
CA GLU A 32 -10.46 6.17 -5.19
C GLU A 32 -10.51 7.21 -6.33
N SER A 33 -9.65 8.22 -6.27
CA SER A 33 -9.47 9.20 -7.33
C SER A 33 -8.02 9.66 -7.43
N PHE A 34 -7.62 10.11 -8.63
CA PHE A 34 -6.27 10.52 -8.92
C PHE A 34 -6.25 11.90 -9.57
N THR A 35 -5.24 12.70 -9.22
CA THR A 35 -5.03 14.05 -9.76
C THR A 35 -3.78 14.14 -10.63
N ASN A 36 -2.84 13.21 -10.44
CA ASN A 36 -1.60 13.12 -11.20
C ASN A 36 -1.56 11.81 -11.99
N ALA A 37 -1.59 11.91 -13.32
CA ALA A 37 -1.56 10.72 -14.18
C ALA A 37 -0.15 10.12 -14.34
N ASN A 38 0.91 10.92 -14.17
CA ASN A 38 2.29 10.47 -14.41
C ASN A 38 3.28 11.22 -13.52
N ASN A 39 4.34 10.51 -13.10
CA ASN A 39 5.59 11.06 -12.53
C ASN A 39 5.41 12.02 -11.34
N ALA A 40 4.28 11.94 -10.65
CA ALA A 40 3.96 12.73 -9.47
C ALA A 40 3.08 11.89 -8.53
N PRO A 41 3.16 12.14 -7.21
CA PRO A 41 2.42 11.36 -6.24
C PRO A 41 0.93 11.67 -6.29
N ASN A 42 0.13 10.64 -6.04
CA ASN A 42 -1.22 10.76 -5.51
C ASN A 42 -1.17 10.26 -4.06
N PHE A 43 -1.46 11.11 -3.10
CA PHE A 43 -1.45 10.74 -1.68
C PHE A 43 -2.77 10.09 -1.28
N ALA A 44 -2.76 9.29 -0.20
CA ALA A 44 -3.96 8.65 0.30
C ALA A 44 -5.02 9.71 0.65
N GLU A 45 -6.24 9.52 0.13
CA GLU A 45 -7.38 10.41 0.36
C GLU A 45 -8.23 9.94 1.55
N GLU A 46 -8.22 8.63 1.78
CA GLU A 46 -8.89 8.01 2.91
C GLU A 46 -7.89 7.45 3.93
N GLY A 47 -8.33 7.45 5.19
CA GLY A 47 -7.62 6.84 6.31
C GLY A 47 -6.64 7.74 7.04
N ASN A 48 -5.71 7.10 7.74
CA ASN A 48 -4.75 7.76 8.63
C ASN A 48 -3.31 7.72 8.08
N MET A 49 -3.10 7.17 6.89
CA MET A 49 -1.78 7.09 6.24
C MET A 49 -1.32 8.44 5.67
N GLY A 50 -2.24 9.25 5.12
CA GLY A 50 -1.94 10.60 4.62
C GLY A 50 -0.75 10.64 3.66
N PHE A 51 0.22 11.52 3.92
CA PHE A 51 1.42 11.69 3.09
C PHE A 51 2.44 10.54 3.18
N LEU A 52 2.30 9.63 4.16
CA LEU A 52 3.16 8.45 4.23
C LEU A 52 2.90 7.51 3.06
N GLY A 53 1.64 7.47 2.59
CA GLY A 53 1.19 6.64 1.47
C GLY A 53 1.15 7.44 0.18
N SER A 54 1.68 6.88 -0.89
CA SER A 54 1.58 7.49 -2.22
C SER A 54 1.52 6.46 -3.35
N ILE A 55 0.78 6.80 -4.41
CA ILE A 55 0.72 6.06 -5.67
C ILE A 55 1.26 6.93 -6.81
N TYR A 56 2.15 6.34 -7.60
CA TYR A 56 2.72 6.92 -8.80
C TYR A 56 2.38 6.05 -10.01
N ASN A 57 2.33 6.69 -11.17
CA ASN A 57 2.43 6.00 -12.45
C ASN A 57 3.66 6.49 -13.22
N PHE A 58 4.43 5.56 -13.78
CA PHE A 58 5.65 5.84 -14.55
C PHE A 58 5.54 5.45 -16.03
N SER A 59 4.32 5.27 -16.57
CA SER A 59 4.14 4.96 -18.00
C SER A 59 4.48 6.14 -18.92
N GLY A 60 4.24 7.38 -18.46
CA GLY A 60 4.57 8.61 -19.17
C GLY A 60 3.53 9.08 -20.19
N SER A 61 2.51 8.27 -20.49
CA SER A 61 1.44 8.57 -21.45
C SER A 61 0.03 8.50 -20.88
N ALA A 62 -0.12 8.14 -19.60
CA ALA A 62 -1.43 8.01 -19.00
C ALA A 62 -2.16 9.35 -18.87
N ILE A 63 -3.47 9.28 -18.74
CA ILE A 63 -4.36 10.40 -18.50
C ILE A 63 -5.22 10.13 -17.26
N ILE A 64 -5.72 11.20 -16.62
CA ILE A 64 -6.82 11.08 -15.68
C ILE A 64 -8.11 11.04 -16.51
N ALA A 65 -8.83 9.93 -16.45
CA ALA A 65 -10.12 9.81 -17.11
C ALA A 65 -11.22 10.57 -16.33
N SER A 66 -12.38 10.78 -16.96
CA SER A 66 -13.47 11.57 -16.35
C SER A 66 -14.01 10.98 -15.05
N SER A 67 -13.81 9.69 -14.81
CA SER A 67 -14.15 8.98 -13.58
C SER A 67 -13.10 9.11 -12.47
N GLY A 68 -11.97 9.78 -12.72
CA GLY A 68 -10.91 10.00 -11.73
C GLY A 68 -9.80 8.93 -11.71
N ASN A 69 -9.96 7.84 -12.45
CA ASN A 69 -8.98 6.76 -12.61
C ASN A 69 -7.79 7.16 -13.50
N ILE A 70 -6.65 6.50 -13.30
CA ILE A 70 -5.48 6.61 -14.19
C ILE A 70 -5.67 5.61 -15.33
N TYR A 71 -5.72 6.10 -16.56
CA TYR A 71 -5.90 5.27 -17.75
C TYR A 71 -4.80 5.53 -18.76
N ASP A 72 -4.20 4.47 -19.30
CA ASP A 72 -3.22 4.59 -20.38
C ASP A 72 -3.71 3.93 -21.67
N PRO A 73 -4.14 4.73 -22.68
CA PRO A 73 -4.59 4.19 -23.95
C PRO A 73 -3.45 3.77 -24.90
N GLY A 74 -2.20 4.21 -24.65
CA GLY A 74 -1.11 4.07 -25.63
C GLY A 74 0.14 3.38 -25.10
N GLY A 75 0.33 3.40 -23.78
CA GLY A 75 1.44 2.79 -23.07
C GLY A 75 0.98 1.77 -22.04
N VAL A 76 1.95 1.06 -21.46
CA VAL A 76 1.72 0.11 -20.39
C VAL A 76 1.75 0.87 -19.07
N LEU A 77 0.65 0.85 -18.31
CA LEU A 77 0.63 1.43 -16.97
C LEU A 77 1.72 0.78 -16.09
N ASN A 78 2.40 1.61 -15.31
CA ASN A 78 3.44 1.17 -14.38
C ASN A 78 3.17 1.81 -13.02
N MET A 79 2.38 1.12 -12.20
CA MET A 79 1.85 1.60 -10.95
C MET A 79 2.79 1.26 -9.80
N HIS A 80 3.24 2.28 -9.09
CA HIS A 80 4.12 2.14 -7.93
C HIS A 80 3.39 2.67 -6.70
N HIS A 81 3.32 1.84 -5.68
CA HIS A 81 2.69 2.12 -4.40
C HIS A 81 3.79 2.18 -3.37
N TYR A 82 3.83 3.24 -2.57
CA TYR A 82 4.83 3.41 -1.53
C TYR A 82 4.16 3.78 -0.22
N VAL A 83 4.64 3.17 0.86
CA VAL A 83 4.45 3.70 2.21
C VAL A 83 5.82 3.92 2.81
N GLN A 84 6.09 5.13 3.29
CA GLN A 84 7.42 5.53 3.75
C GLN A 84 7.35 6.25 5.08
N GLY A 85 8.35 6.03 5.93
CA GLY A 85 8.52 6.73 7.19
C GLY A 85 7.53 6.31 8.28
N VAL A 86 7.14 5.04 8.32
CA VAL A 86 6.34 4.51 9.43
C VAL A 86 7.15 4.58 10.73
N ASP A 87 6.57 5.18 11.78
CA ASP A 87 7.19 5.30 13.11
C ASP A 87 7.05 3.99 13.91
N GLY A 88 7.68 2.94 13.41
CA GLY A 88 7.56 1.59 13.94
C GLY A 88 8.33 0.57 13.12
N ASP A 89 8.04 -0.69 13.39
CA ASP A 89 8.51 -1.83 12.62
C ASP A 89 7.29 -2.49 11.93
N ILE A 90 7.20 -2.39 10.61
CA ILE A 90 6.09 -2.94 9.84
C ILE A 90 6.14 -4.46 9.92
N THR A 91 5.10 -5.06 10.49
CA THR A 91 5.01 -6.51 10.67
C THR A 91 4.09 -7.17 9.66
N ASP A 92 3.09 -6.43 9.16
CA ASP A 92 2.11 -6.97 8.22
C ASP A 92 1.66 -5.88 7.26
N THR A 93 1.35 -6.28 6.03
CA THR A 93 0.65 -5.40 5.10
C THR A 93 -0.32 -6.15 4.20
N VAL A 94 -1.46 -5.52 3.93
CA VAL A 94 -2.44 -5.98 2.95
C VAL A 94 -2.57 -4.91 1.87
N ILE A 95 -2.47 -5.31 0.61
CA ILE A 95 -2.54 -4.42 -0.54
C ILE A 95 -3.68 -4.87 -1.43
N ASN A 96 -4.59 -3.96 -1.74
CA ASN A 96 -5.69 -4.16 -2.66
C ASN A 96 -5.56 -3.21 -3.85
N ILE A 97 -5.80 -3.71 -5.06
CA ILE A 97 -5.91 -2.89 -6.28
C ILE A 97 -7.20 -3.19 -7.02
N ALA A 98 -7.76 -2.16 -7.66
CA ALA A 98 -8.88 -2.28 -8.59
C ALA A 98 -8.44 -1.78 -9.97
N THR A 99 -8.64 -2.59 -11.01
CA THR A 99 -8.25 -2.27 -12.37
C THR A 99 -9.32 -2.66 -13.38
N ALA A 100 -9.28 -2.08 -14.57
CA ALA A 100 -10.12 -2.45 -15.69
C ALA A 100 -9.36 -2.41 -17.02
N GLY A 101 -9.84 -3.16 -18.01
CA GLY A 101 -9.25 -3.21 -19.34
C GLY A 101 -8.20 -4.31 -19.43
N THR A 102 -7.02 -3.98 -19.96
CA THR A 102 -5.94 -4.95 -20.09
C THR A 102 -5.49 -5.49 -18.73
N THR A 103 -5.28 -6.80 -18.66
CA THR A 103 -4.93 -7.52 -17.42
C THR A 103 -3.60 -7.02 -16.84
N PRO A 104 -3.52 -6.82 -15.51
CA PRO A 104 -2.26 -6.58 -14.82
C PRO A 104 -1.27 -7.75 -14.97
N ASP A 105 0.01 -7.46 -15.05
CA ASP A 105 1.08 -8.47 -15.00
C ASP A 105 1.31 -8.93 -13.55
N PHE A 106 0.48 -9.87 -13.10
CA PHE A 106 0.58 -10.41 -11.75
C PHE A 106 1.92 -11.13 -11.50
N ALA A 107 2.47 -11.79 -12.51
CA ALA A 107 3.74 -12.50 -12.40
C ALA A 107 4.94 -11.53 -12.31
N GLY A 108 4.81 -10.34 -12.88
CA GLY A 108 5.78 -9.25 -12.80
C GLY A 108 5.61 -8.33 -11.59
N ALA A 109 4.63 -8.57 -10.71
CA ALA A 109 4.43 -7.75 -9.53
C ALA A 109 5.64 -7.85 -8.58
N VAL A 110 6.03 -6.72 -7.97
CA VAL A 110 7.17 -6.66 -7.05
C VAL A 110 6.74 -6.09 -5.71
N PHE A 111 7.10 -6.76 -4.62
CA PHE A 111 7.02 -6.22 -3.28
C PHE A 111 8.42 -6.07 -2.70
N GLN A 112 8.73 -4.86 -2.25
CA GLN A 112 10.01 -4.52 -1.63
C GLN A 112 9.80 -3.88 -0.26
N TRP A 113 10.77 -4.03 0.62
CA TRP A 113 10.80 -3.39 1.93
C TRP A 113 12.15 -2.72 2.15
N ASN A 114 12.17 -1.64 2.94
CA ASN A 114 13.39 -1.02 3.43
C ASN A 114 13.35 -0.89 4.96
N GLY A 115 14.49 -1.18 5.57
CA GLY A 115 14.74 -1.01 6.98
C GLY A 115 15.30 0.37 7.34
N ALA A 116 15.14 0.75 8.60
CA ALA A 116 15.57 2.03 9.13
C ALA A 116 17.09 2.31 8.98
N ASN A 117 17.93 1.28 8.83
CA ASN A 117 19.38 1.43 8.69
C ASN A 117 19.89 1.14 7.27
N GLY A 118 19.00 1.15 6.27
CA GLY A 118 19.33 0.93 4.86
C GLY A 118 19.36 -0.54 4.44
N GLU A 119 18.89 -1.45 5.30
CA GLU A 119 18.56 -2.82 4.90
C GLU A 119 17.43 -2.79 3.86
N SER A 120 17.41 -3.74 2.94
CA SER A 120 16.28 -3.88 2.01
C SER A 120 16.16 -5.31 1.50
N GLY A 121 14.98 -5.63 0.99
CA GLY A 121 14.73 -6.94 0.43
C GLY A 121 13.41 -6.98 -0.33
N PHE A 122 13.10 -8.18 -0.83
CA PHE A 122 11.89 -8.47 -1.56
C PHE A 122 11.15 -9.62 -0.89
N LEU A 123 9.82 -9.60 -0.97
CA LEU A 123 8.98 -10.75 -0.66
C LEU A 123 8.30 -11.25 -1.94
N SER A 124 7.95 -12.53 -1.94
CA SER A 124 7.27 -13.15 -3.08
C SER A 124 5.87 -12.57 -3.25
N THR A 125 5.54 -12.17 -4.47
CA THR A 125 4.21 -11.69 -4.91
C THR A 125 3.38 -12.77 -5.61
N ALA A 126 3.92 -14.01 -5.68
CA ALA A 126 3.29 -15.12 -6.40
C ALA A 126 1.97 -15.60 -5.78
N ASN A 127 1.73 -15.30 -4.50
CA ASN A 127 0.48 -15.61 -3.81
C ASN A 127 -0.36 -14.33 -3.74
N TYR A 128 -1.53 -14.38 -4.35
CA TYR A 128 -2.50 -13.29 -4.40
C TYR A 128 -3.90 -13.85 -4.58
N ASP A 129 -4.91 -13.07 -4.18
CA ASP A 129 -6.31 -13.45 -4.30
C ASP A 129 -7.01 -12.54 -5.33
N VAL A 130 -7.64 -13.16 -6.33
CA VAL A 130 -8.54 -12.45 -7.25
C VAL A 130 -9.92 -12.42 -6.61
N ASN A 131 -10.20 -11.34 -5.89
CA ASN A 131 -11.43 -11.15 -5.12
C ASN A 131 -12.65 -10.93 -6.03
N PHE A 132 -12.41 -10.33 -7.20
CA PHE A 132 -13.42 -10.13 -8.23
C PHE A 132 -12.78 -10.14 -9.62
N GLU A 133 -13.44 -10.80 -10.56
CA GLU A 133 -13.12 -10.73 -11.99
C GLU A 133 -14.42 -10.64 -12.78
N ASN A 134 -14.47 -9.69 -13.72
CA ASN A 134 -15.55 -9.61 -14.70
C ASN A 134 -14.98 -9.32 -16.08
N VAL A 135 -15.08 -10.30 -16.99
CA VAL A 135 -14.60 -10.15 -18.37
C VAL A 135 -15.51 -9.22 -19.16
N ILE A 136 -14.91 -8.23 -19.81
CA ILE A 136 -15.55 -7.26 -20.69
C ILE A 136 -15.15 -7.60 -22.15
N PRO A 137 -16.05 -8.22 -22.93
CA PRO A 137 -15.75 -8.64 -24.29
C PRO A 137 -15.17 -7.51 -25.15
N GLY A 138 -13.97 -7.74 -25.70
CA GLY A 138 -13.27 -6.77 -26.56
C GLY A 138 -12.52 -5.65 -25.84
N PHE A 139 -12.55 -5.59 -24.51
CA PHE A 139 -11.84 -4.57 -23.71
C PHE A 139 -10.89 -5.17 -22.66
N GLY A 140 -11.16 -6.39 -22.19
CA GLY A 140 -10.33 -7.08 -21.19
C GLY A 140 -11.19 -7.52 -20.01
N ALA A 141 -10.82 -7.17 -18.78
CA ALA A 141 -11.61 -7.48 -17.58
C ALA A 141 -11.48 -6.40 -16.51
N THR A 142 -12.43 -6.36 -15.60
CA THR A 142 -12.30 -5.68 -14.31
C THR A 142 -11.74 -6.66 -13.29
N TYR A 143 -10.74 -6.23 -12.52
CA TYR A 143 -10.12 -7.02 -11.46
C TYR A 143 -10.12 -6.27 -10.13
N ASN A 144 -10.44 -6.98 -9.05
CA ASN A 144 -10.07 -6.60 -7.69
C ASN A 144 -9.17 -7.69 -7.14
N VAL A 145 -7.95 -7.31 -6.77
CA VAL A 145 -6.91 -8.27 -6.38
C VAL A 145 -6.27 -7.81 -5.08
N SER A 146 -5.98 -8.76 -4.20
CA SER A 146 -5.26 -8.52 -2.95
C SER A 146 -3.99 -9.35 -2.82
N TRP A 147 -3.04 -8.79 -2.08
CA TRP A 147 -1.84 -9.44 -1.59
C TRP A 147 -1.72 -9.20 -0.10
N THR A 148 -1.27 -10.23 0.63
CA THR A 148 -1.00 -10.16 2.06
C THR A 148 0.42 -10.59 2.32
N PHE A 149 1.16 -9.78 3.08
CA PHE A 149 2.57 -10.01 3.39
C PHE A 149 2.79 -10.01 4.90
N ASP A 150 3.51 -11.02 5.36
CA ASP A 150 4.06 -11.12 6.71
C ASP A 150 5.54 -10.71 6.67
N LEU A 151 5.87 -9.67 7.43
CA LEU A 151 7.20 -9.09 7.54
C LEU A 151 7.85 -9.40 8.91
N SER A 152 7.15 -10.10 9.80
CA SER A 152 7.57 -10.30 11.20
C SER A 152 8.88 -11.09 11.36
N ASP A 153 9.25 -11.89 10.37
CA ASP A 153 10.49 -12.66 10.32
C ASP A 153 11.68 -11.88 9.73
N ILE A 154 11.48 -10.64 9.28
CA ILE A 154 12.56 -9.80 8.74
C ILE A 154 13.43 -9.30 9.90
N ALA A 155 14.72 -9.63 9.85
CA ALA A 155 15.71 -9.19 10.85
C ALA A 155 16.16 -7.74 10.64
N ALA A 156 15.22 -6.81 10.49
CA ALA A 156 15.43 -5.37 10.35
C ALA A 156 14.19 -4.63 10.87
N GLN A 157 14.34 -3.37 11.30
CA GLN A 157 13.20 -2.50 11.58
C GLN A 157 12.65 -1.98 10.24
N VAL A 158 11.60 -2.60 9.70
CA VAL A 158 11.01 -2.20 8.42
C VAL A 158 10.20 -0.92 8.59
N THR A 159 10.57 0.15 7.89
CA THR A 159 9.88 1.45 7.96
C THR A 159 9.18 1.84 6.67
N ASP A 160 9.62 1.24 5.55
CA ASP A 160 9.10 1.55 4.23
C ASP A 160 8.76 0.28 3.46
N ILE A 161 7.69 0.33 2.68
CA ILE A 161 7.30 -0.71 1.73
C ILE A 161 7.05 -0.11 0.35
N GLY A 162 7.28 -0.92 -0.68
CA GLY A 162 6.94 -0.60 -2.05
C GLY A 162 6.26 -1.77 -2.74
N PHE A 163 5.20 -1.50 -3.48
CA PHE A 163 4.52 -2.49 -4.31
C PHE A 163 4.35 -1.97 -5.73
N ILE A 164 4.83 -2.73 -6.71
CA ILE A 164 4.87 -2.34 -8.11
C ILE A 164 4.07 -3.34 -8.91
N ILE A 165 3.16 -2.84 -9.76
CA ILE A 165 2.41 -3.66 -10.70
C ILE A 165 2.23 -2.93 -12.03
N GLN A 166 2.30 -3.68 -13.12
CA GLN A 166 2.22 -3.15 -14.47
C GLN A 166 1.02 -3.72 -15.20
N GLY A 167 0.59 -3.07 -16.28
CA GLY A 167 -0.26 -3.72 -17.28
C GLY A 167 0.54 -4.71 -18.13
N THR A 168 -0.13 -5.65 -18.80
CA THR A 168 0.51 -6.50 -19.80
C THR A 168 0.58 -5.87 -21.20
N ALA A 169 -0.24 -4.84 -21.46
CA ALA A 169 -0.31 -4.09 -22.72
C ALA A 169 -1.00 -2.72 -22.49
N PRO A 170 -1.12 -1.86 -23.51
CA PRO A 170 -1.95 -0.66 -23.45
C PRO A 170 -3.41 -0.94 -23.12
N HIS A 171 -4.16 0.12 -22.78
CA HIS A 171 -5.56 0.09 -22.39
C HIS A 171 -5.86 -0.49 -20.99
N MET A 172 -4.89 -0.44 -20.08
CA MET A 172 -5.17 -0.66 -18.66
C MET A 172 -5.66 0.64 -18.00
N SER A 173 -6.62 0.49 -17.11
CA SER A 173 -7.13 1.51 -16.20
C SER A 173 -6.87 1.08 -14.76
N TYR A 174 -6.23 1.93 -13.96
CA TYR A 174 -6.09 1.79 -12.52
C TYR A 174 -7.16 2.64 -11.82
N ASP A 175 -8.13 1.97 -11.19
CA ASP A 175 -9.34 2.61 -10.66
C ASP A 175 -9.20 2.98 -9.18
N ALA A 176 -8.69 2.05 -8.36
CA ALA A 176 -8.54 2.28 -6.93
C ALA A 176 -7.37 1.49 -6.32
N GLY A 177 -6.85 1.99 -5.20
CA GLY A 177 -5.81 1.37 -4.39
C GLY A 177 -6.18 1.41 -2.91
N MET A 178 -5.77 0.40 -2.16
CA MET A 178 -5.88 0.38 -0.70
C MET A 178 -4.70 -0.35 -0.10
N ILE A 179 -4.12 0.21 0.96
CA ILE A 179 -3.01 -0.39 1.69
C ILE A 179 -3.30 -0.33 3.17
N ASP A 180 -3.11 -1.45 3.84
CA ASP A 180 -3.15 -1.59 5.28
C ASP A 180 -1.79 -2.00 5.80
N ILE A 181 -1.43 -1.49 6.98
CA ILE A 181 -0.20 -1.80 7.66
C ILE A 181 -0.49 -2.01 9.14
N ARG A 182 0.08 -3.08 9.70
CA ARG A 182 0.27 -3.25 11.13
C ARG A 182 1.75 -3.08 11.44
N TYR A 183 2.06 -2.38 12.52
CA TYR A 183 3.44 -2.16 12.94
C TYR A 183 3.60 -2.35 14.44
N ALA A 184 4.80 -2.76 14.87
CA ALA A 184 5.19 -2.75 16.26
C ALA A 184 5.81 -1.39 16.61
N ALA A 185 5.37 -0.80 17.73
CA ALA A 185 6.02 0.40 18.25
C ALA A 185 7.45 0.06 18.69
N VAL A 186 8.45 0.80 18.21
CA VAL A 186 9.84 0.63 18.63
C VAL A 186 10.08 1.51 19.86
N PRO A 187 10.42 0.95 21.04
CA PRO A 187 10.64 1.74 22.23
C PRO A 187 11.76 2.75 22.01
N ALA A 188 11.48 4.03 22.25
CA ALA A 188 12.50 5.06 22.20
C ALA A 188 13.69 4.66 23.10
N PRO A 189 14.95 4.84 22.65
CA PRO A 189 16.14 4.40 23.39
C PRO A 189 16.18 4.87 24.86
N GLY A 190 15.54 6.01 25.18
CA GLY A 190 15.44 6.56 26.53
C GLY A 190 14.59 5.74 27.51
N VAL A 191 13.57 5.00 27.05
CA VAL A 191 12.69 4.20 27.93
C VAL A 191 13.45 3.00 28.50
N LEU A 192 14.29 2.37 27.69
CA LEU A 192 15.15 1.27 28.12
C LEU A 192 16.24 1.74 29.10
N ALA A 193 16.82 2.93 28.87
CA ALA A 193 17.81 3.52 29.77
C ALA A 193 17.23 3.85 31.16
N LEU A 194 15.99 4.36 31.22
CA LEU A 194 15.30 4.69 32.47
C LEU A 194 14.94 3.44 33.30
N LEU A 195 14.51 2.35 32.65
CA LEU A 195 14.28 1.06 33.31
C LEU A 195 15.56 0.47 33.89
N GLY A 196 16.67 0.55 33.14
CA GLY A 196 18.00 0.14 33.61
C GLY A 196 18.46 0.93 34.84
N LEU A 197 18.26 2.25 34.86
CA LEU A 197 18.62 3.10 35.99
C LEU A 197 17.74 2.88 37.22
N ALA A 198 16.43 2.66 37.04
CA ALA A 198 15.51 2.35 38.13
C ALA A 198 15.86 1.01 38.81
N GLY A 199 16.26 -0.01 38.04
CA GLY A 199 16.73 -1.30 38.57
C GLY A 199 18.01 -1.19 39.41
N ILE A 200 18.94 -0.32 39.02
CA ILE A 200 20.18 -0.06 39.77
C ILE A 200 19.90 0.74 41.05
N ALA A 201 19.00 1.72 41.00
CA ALA A 201 18.60 2.52 42.17
C ALA A 201 17.86 1.69 43.23
N GLY A 202 17.02 0.74 42.82
CA GLY A 202 16.31 -0.17 43.73
C GLY A 202 17.22 -1.13 44.50
N ARG A 203 18.33 -1.57 43.90
CA ARG A 203 19.28 -2.50 44.54
C ARG A 203 20.08 -1.87 45.68
N ARG A 204 20.27 -0.55 45.68
CA ARG A 204 21.02 0.17 46.74
C ARG A 204 20.24 0.37 48.05
N ARG A 205 18.92 0.19 48.07
CA ARG A 205 18.09 0.39 49.27
C ARG A 205 17.88 -0.85 50.15
N ARG A 206 18.31 -2.04 49.74
CA ARG A 206 18.20 -3.30 50.53
C ARG A 206 19.50 -3.71 51.23
N ARG A 207 20.21 -2.75 51.82
CA ARG A 207 21.23 -3.02 52.83
C ARG A 207 21.11 -1.97 53.94
N LYS A 208 20.23 -2.23 54.89
CA LYS A 208 20.34 -1.92 56.32
C LYS A 208 19.16 -2.52 57.04
#